data_AF-A0A537C082-F1
#
_entry.id   AF-A0A537C082-F1
#
_cell.length_a   1.000
_cell.length_b   1.000
_cell.length_c   1.000
_cell.angle_alpha   90.00
_cell.angle_beta   90.00
_cell.angle_gamma   90.00
#
_symmetry.space_group_name_H-M   'P 1'
#
loop_
_entity.id
_entity.type
_entity.pdbx_description
1 polymer ?
#
loop_
_entity_poly.entity_id
_entity_poly.type
_entity_poly.pdbx_seq_one_letter_code
_entity_poly.pdbx_strand_id
1 'polypeptide(L)'
;MNPEKRREIFRRFREANPNPSTELKYRTPYELLVAVVLSAQATDKSVNQASAVLFEKFDTPEKMVKLGIAGLERYIRRIGLYRTKAKNVAALSKILLEEHGGEVPASREALERLPGVGRKTANVVLNTA
;
A
#
# COMPACT_ATOMS: atom_id res chain seq x y z
N MET A 1 -26.36 5.82 19.70
CA MET A 1 -25.15 6.67 19.62
C MET A 1 -25.52 8.01 18.99
N ASN A 2 -25.54 9.12 19.74
CA ASN A 2 -25.98 10.44 19.27
C ASN A 2 -24.78 11.29 18.74
N PRO A 3 -25.03 12.44 18.08
CA PRO A 3 -23.95 13.30 17.56
C PRO A 3 -22.97 13.80 18.62
N GLU A 4 -23.46 14.18 19.81
CA GLU A 4 -22.63 14.68 20.91
C GLU A 4 -21.62 13.64 21.38
N LYS A 5 -22.08 12.41 21.61
CA LYS A 5 -21.22 11.30 22.03
C LYS A 5 -20.17 10.96 20.98
N ARG A 6 -20.50 11.03 19.68
CA ARG A 6 -19.51 10.84 18.60
C ARG A 6 -18.44 11.94 18.62
N ARG A 7 -18.82 13.21 18.79
CA ARG A 7 -17.88 14.33 18.86
C ARG A 7 -16.93 14.21 20.05
N GLU A 8 -17.47 13.82 21.21
CA GLU A 8 -16.65 13.61 22.41
C GLU A 8 -15.65 12.45 22.25
N ILE A 9 -16.04 11.36 21.58
CA ILE A 9 -15.11 10.27 21.24
C ILE A 9 -13.97 10.77 20.37
N PHE A 10 -14.26 11.50 19.29
CA PHE A 10 -13.22 12.02 18.39
C PHE A 10 -12.33 13.07 19.06
N ARG A 11 -12.89 13.90 19.97
CA ARG A 11 -12.09 14.84 20.78
C ARG A 11 -11.04 14.11 21.60
N ARG A 12 -11.44 13.04 22.32
CA ARG A 12 -10.53 12.23 23.14
C ARG A 12 -9.49 11.48 22.31
N PHE A 13 -9.88 10.94 21.15
CA PHE A 13 -8.92 10.29 20.24
C PHE A 13 -7.86 11.27 19.73
N ARG A 14 -8.27 12.49 19.35
CA ARG A 14 -7.34 13.54 18.92
C ARG A 14 -6.41 14.00 20.05
N GLU A 15 -6.89 14.08 21.28
CA GLU A 15 -6.04 14.43 22.44
C GLU A 15 -5.03 13.34 22.75
N ALA A 16 -5.42 12.07 22.65
CA ALA A 16 -4.55 10.93 22.92
C ALA A 16 -3.50 10.70 21.83
N ASN A 17 -3.85 10.94 20.56
CA ASN A 17 -2.94 10.86 19.42
C ASN A 17 -3.24 12.01 18.44
N PRO A 18 -2.52 13.15 18.55
CA PRO A 18 -2.78 14.34 17.73
C PRO A 18 -2.50 14.15 16.24
N ASN A 19 -1.56 13.27 15.89
CA ASN A 19 -1.11 13.04 14.52
C ASN A 19 -1.09 11.53 14.22
N PRO A 20 -2.25 10.86 14.20
CA PRO A 20 -2.31 9.44 13.91
C PRO A 20 -1.89 9.21 12.46
N SER A 21 -1.08 8.18 12.22
CA SER A 21 -0.65 7.77 10.89
C SER A 21 -0.67 6.25 10.79
N THR A 22 -0.43 5.73 9.58
CA THR A 22 -0.33 4.29 9.33
C THR A 22 0.87 3.67 10.06
N GLU A 23 0.75 2.41 10.46
CA GLU A 23 1.86 1.61 10.99
C GLU A 23 2.72 0.97 9.89
N LEU A 24 2.27 1.04 8.63
CA LEU A 24 3.04 0.58 7.49
C LEU A 24 4.27 1.49 7.28
N LYS A 25 5.43 0.89 7.08
CA LYS A 25 6.68 1.61 6.82
C LYS A 25 6.86 1.83 5.33
N TYR A 26 7.00 3.09 4.94
CA TYR A 26 7.20 3.53 3.56
C TYR A 26 7.99 4.86 3.54
N ARG A 27 8.57 5.18 2.40
CA ARG A 27 9.29 6.44 2.13
C ARG A 27 8.69 7.23 0.96
N THR A 28 7.94 6.57 0.08
CA THR A 28 7.37 7.15 -1.13
C THR A 28 5.91 6.71 -1.32
N PRO A 29 5.10 7.44 -2.11
CA PRO A 29 3.73 7.02 -2.45
C PRO A 29 3.67 5.63 -3.08
N TYR A 30 4.67 5.26 -3.89
CA TYR A 30 4.76 3.93 -4.50
C TYR A 30 5.01 2.83 -3.46
N GLU A 31 5.94 3.05 -2.53
CA GLU A 31 6.16 2.10 -1.42
C GLU A 31 4.90 1.91 -0.58
N LEU A 32 4.18 3.00 -0.28
CA LEU A 32 2.91 2.95 0.43
C LEU A 32 1.87 2.13 -0.35
N LEU A 33 1.70 2.41 -1.65
CA LEU A 33 0.77 1.67 -2.50
C LEU A 33 1.05 0.17 -2.48
N VAL A 34 2.32 -0.22 -2.66
CA VAL A 34 2.73 -1.63 -2.60
C VAL A 34 2.46 -2.22 -1.21
N ALA A 35 2.82 -1.51 -0.13
CA ALA A 35 2.59 -1.97 1.24
C ALA A 35 1.10 -2.21 1.54
N VAL A 36 0.21 -1.30 1.11
CA VAL A 36 -1.25 -1.46 1.30
C VAL A 36 -1.80 -2.61 0.46
N VAL A 37 -1.32 -2.82 -0.77
CA VAL A 37 -1.70 -4.01 -1.56
C VAL A 37 -1.24 -5.30 -0.88
N LEU A 38 -0.06 -5.30 -0.27
CA LEU A 38 0.47 -6.44 0.47
C LEU A 38 -0.27 -6.68 1.80
N SER A 39 -0.90 -5.68 2.40
CA SER A 39 -1.58 -5.79 3.70
C SER A 39 -2.93 -6.50 3.66
N ALA A 40 -3.50 -6.75 2.47
CA ALA A 40 -4.75 -7.49 2.33
C ALA A 40 -4.66 -8.87 3.03
N GLN A 41 -5.45 -9.07 4.09
CA GLN A 41 -5.41 -10.28 4.94
C GLN A 41 -4.00 -10.61 5.50
N ALA A 42 -3.23 -9.57 5.84
CA ALA A 42 -1.95 -9.68 6.50
C ALA A 42 -1.86 -8.67 7.65
N THR A 43 -0.88 -8.84 8.54
CA THR A 43 -0.62 -7.87 9.60
C THR A 43 0.42 -6.87 9.13
N ASP A 44 0.33 -5.62 9.60
CA ASP A 44 1.31 -4.58 9.27
C ASP A 44 2.74 -5.01 9.68
N LYS A 45 2.88 -5.73 10.79
CA LYS A 45 4.15 -6.36 11.19
C LYS A 45 4.73 -7.28 10.11
N SER A 46 3.91 -8.18 9.55
CA SER A 46 4.37 -9.11 8.51
C SER A 46 4.70 -8.40 7.19
N VAL A 47 3.94 -7.34 6.86
CA VAL A 47 4.21 -6.51 5.68
C VAL A 47 5.52 -5.76 5.87
N ASN A 48 5.70 -5.07 6.99
CA ASN A 48 6.90 -4.29 7.31
C ASN A 48 8.18 -5.14 7.31
N GLN A 49 8.11 -6.40 7.75
CA GLN A 49 9.25 -7.32 7.69
C GLN A 49 9.63 -7.69 6.26
N ALA A 50 8.66 -7.91 5.38
CA ALA A 50 8.92 -8.22 3.98
C ALA A 50 9.35 -6.97 3.18
N SER A 51 8.66 -5.84 3.41
CA SER A 51 8.88 -4.60 2.69
C SER A 51 10.22 -3.96 3.03
N ALA A 52 10.72 -4.09 4.26
CA ALA A 52 12.05 -3.58 4.64
C ALA A 52 13.15 -4.11 3.70
N VAL A 53 13.18 -5.42 3.45
CA VAL A 53 14.19 -6.03 2.58
C VAL A 53 13.89 -5.79 1.09
N LEU A 54 12.60 -5.74 0.71
CA LEU A 54 12.18 -5.51 -0.67
C LEU A 54 12.54 -4.09 -1.12
N PHE A 55 12.17 -3.07 -0.34
CA PHE A 55 12.31 -1.66 -0.71
C PHE A 55 13.74 -1.15 -0.62
N GLU A 56 14.66 -1.83 0.08
CA GLU A 56 16.09 -1.54 -0.04
C GLU A 56 16.61 -1.67 -1.48
N LYS A 57 15.98 -2.53 -2.29
CA LYS A 57 16.45 -2.89 -3.64
C LYS A 57 15.46 -2.59 -4.74
N PHE A 58 14.16 -2.57 -4.44
CA PHE A 58 13.06 -2.52 -5.40
C PHE A 58 11.96 -1.55 -4.94
N ASP A 59 12.33 -0.28 -4.80
CA ASP A 59 11.49 0.84 -4.33
C ASP A 59 10.85 1.67 -5.44
N THR A 60 11.01 1.30 -6.71
CA THR A 60 10.39 1.99 -7.85
C THR A 60 9.65 1.00 -8.77
N PRO A 61 8.66 1.45 -9.55
CA PRO A 61 7.96 0.59 -10.50
C PRO A 61 8.89 -0.11 -11.49
N GLU A 62 9.93 0.56 -12.01
CA GLU A 62 10.90 -0.01 -12.95
C GLU A 62 11.67 -1.16 -12.33
N LYS A 63 12.15 -0.97 -11.09
CA LYS A 63 12.87 -2.00 -10.35
C LYS A 63 11.97 -3.18 -10.04
N MET A 64 10.69 -2.93 -9.70
CA MET A 64 9.71 -3.97 -9.42
C MET A 64 9.34 -4.79 -10.66
N VAL A 65 9.17 -4.14 -11.81
CA VAL A 65 8.93 -4.82 -13.09
C VAL A 65 10.15 -5.65 -13.47
N LYS A 66 11.36 -5.11 -13.32
CA LYS A 66 12.62 -5.84 -13.60
C LYS A 66 12.82 -7.04 -12.66
N LEU A 67 12.42 -6.93 -11.40
CA LEU A 67 12.44 -8.05 -10.45
C LEU A 67 11.57 -9.22 -10.91
N GLY A 68 10.42 -8.90 -11.51
CA GLY A 68 9.44 -9.85 -12.00
C GLY A 68 8.74 -10.63 -10.88
N ILE A 69 7.70 -11.38 -11.28
CA ILE A 69 6.83 -12.11 -10.34
C ILE A 69 7.63 -13.11 -9.50
N ALA A 70 8.46 -13.94 -10.15
CA ALA A 70 9.24 -14.98 -9.45
C ALA A 70 10.24 -14.41 -8.45
N GLY A 71 10.82 -13.23 -8.76
CA GLY A 71 11.67 -12.51 -7.83
C GLY A 71 10.87 -11.99 -6.64
N LEU A 72 9.77 -11.30 -6.90
CA LEU A 72 8.91 -10.72 -5.87
C LEU A 72 8.36 -11.78 -4.91
N GLU A 73 7.88 -12.92 -5.44
CA GLU A 73 7.39 -14.03 -4.63
C GLU A 73 8.39 -14.47 -3.56
N ARG A 74 9.70 -14.45 -3.84
CA ARG A 74 10.74 -14.81 -2.86
C ARG A 74 10.80 -13.86 -1.67
N TYR A 75 10.60 -12.56 -1.91
CA TYR A 75 10.61 -11.53 -0.86
C TYR A 75 9.34 -11.55 -0.01
N ILE A 76 8.18 -11.82 -0.62
CA ILE A 76 6.88 -11.73 0.06
C ILE A 76 6.26 -13.08 0.42
N ARG A 77 6.97 -14.21 0.24
CA ARG A 77 6.44 -15.58 0.50
C ARG A 77 5.85 -15.82 1.89
N ARG A 78 6.24 -15.01 2.88
CA ARG A 78 5.72 -15.10 4.26
C ARG A 78 4.37 -14.40 4.45
N ILE A 79 3.91 -13.65 3.45
CA ILE A 79 2.63 -12.96 3.45
C ILE A 79 1.57 -13.90 2.84
N GLY A 80 0.39 -13.98 3.44
CA GLY A 80 -0.74 -14.71 2.85
C GLY A 80 -1.08 -14.21 1.45
N LEU A 81 -1.51 -15.12 0.56
CA LEU A 81 -1.88 -14.82 -0.84
C LEU A 81 -0.73 -14.26 -1.70
N TYR A 82 0.53 -14.50 -1.32
CA TYR A 82 1.69 -13.87 -1.96
C TYR A 82 1.77 -14.05 -3.48
N ARG A 83 1.31 -15.18 -4.05
CA ARG A 83 1.32 -15.41 -5.51
C ARG A 83 0.44 -14.41 -6.25
N THR A 84 -0.80 -14.24 -5.79
CA THR A 84 -1.74 -13.26 -6.37
C THR A 84 -1.26 -11.83 -6.12
N LYS A 85 -0.74 -11.55 -4.92
CA LYS A 85 -0.14 -10.24 -4.60
C LYS A 85 1.06 -9.91 -5.48
N ALA A 86 1.95 -10.86 -5.75
CA ALA A 86 3.09 -10.67 -6.62
C ALA A 86 2.65 -10.34 -8.05
N LYS A 87 1.65 -11.07 -8.58
CA LYS A 87 1.04 -10.78 -9.89
C LYS A 87 0.46 -9.36 -9.93
N ASN A 88 -0.31 -8.98 -8.91
CA ASN A 88 -0.93 -7.66 -8.83
C ASN A 88 0.11 -6.54 -8.75
N VAL A 89 1.12 -6.68 -7.88
CA VAL A 89 2.19 -5.67 -7.72
C VAL A 89 3.02 -5.54 -9.00
N ALA A 90 3.34 -6.64 -9.67
CA ALA A 90 4.04 -6.56 -10.97
C ALA A 90 3.18 -5.88 -12.04
N ALA A 91 1.89 -6.23 -12.13
CA ALA A 91 0.97 -5.68 -13.11
C ALA A 91 0.67 -4.19 -12.86
N LEU A 92 0.40 -3.79 -11.61
CA LEU A 92 0.18 -2.38 -11.28
C LEU A 92 1.44 -1.55 -11.55
N SER A 93 2.63 -2.08 -11.25
CA SER A 93 3.89 -1.36 -11.52
C SER A 93 4.09 -1.12 -13.01
N LYS A 94 3.70 -2.10 -13.84
CA LYS A 94 3.71 -1.95 -15.30
C LYS A 94 2.71 -0.87 -15.76
N ILE A 95 1.48 -0.88 -15.25
CA ILE A 95 0.46 0.13 -15.58
C ILE A 95 0.92 1.53 -15.16
N LEU A 96 1.56 1.67 -13.99
CA LEU A 96 2.11 2.97 -13.57
C LEU A 96 3.13 3.51 -14.58
N LEU A 97 4.01 2.67 -15.11
CA LEU A 97 4.99 3.07 -16.13
C LEU A 97 4.32 3.43 -17.47
N GLU A 98 3.36 2.62 -17.91
CA GLU A 98 2.73 2.76 -19.23
C GLU A 98 1.71 3.90 -19.29
N GLU A 99 0.92 4.10 -18.23
CA GLU A 99 -0.23 5.01 -18.23
C GLU A 99 -0.06 6.24 -17.32
N HIS A 100 0.88 6.19 -16.36
CA HIS A 100 1.04 7.23 -15.34
C HIS A 100 2.47 7.77 -15.21
N GLY A 101 3.36 7.44 -16.15
CA GLY A 101 4.75 7.94 -16.17
C GLY A 101 5.59 7.50 -14.97
N GLY A 102 5.23 6.40 -14.32
CA GLY A 102 5.90 5.87 -13.12
C GLY A 102 5.36 6.41 -11.79
N GLU A 103 4.40 7.34 -11.82
CA GLU A 103 3.90 8.01 -10.61
C GLU A 103 2.56 7.41 -10.13
N VAL A 104 2.35 7.43 -8.80
CA VAL A 104 1.07 6.99 -8.21
C VAL A 104 -0.01 8.06 -8.47
N PRO A 105 -1.13 7.72 -9.13
CA PRO A 105 -2.13 8.72 -9.50
C PRO A 105 -2.89 9.23 -8.25
N ALA A 106 -3.16 10.54 -8.22
CA ALA A 106 -3.93 11.19 -7.16
C ALA A 106 -5.46 11.13 -7.34
N SER A 107 -5.95 10.26 -8.24
CA SER A 107 -7.38 10.02 -8.46
C SER A 107 -7.77 8.65 -7.91
N ARG A 108 -8.87 8.60 -7.15
CA ARG A 108 -9.42 7.34 -6.65
C ARG A 108 -9.80 6.41 -7.79
N GLU A 109 -10.43 6.94 -8.83
CA GLU A 109 -10.87 6.18 -10.00
C GLU A 109 -9.69 5.58 -10.76
N ALA A 110 -8.57 6.31 -10.86
CA ALA A 110 -7.34 5.78 -11.44
C ALA A 110 -6.71 4.70 -10.56
N LEU A 111 -6.64 4.93 -9.24
CA LEU A 111 -6.13 3.94 -8.29
C LEU A 111 -6.95 2.64 -8.31
N GLU A 112 -8.28 2.72 -8.34
CA GLU A 112 -9.17 1.54 -8.37
C GLU A 112 -9.05 0.71 -9.66
N ARG A 113 -8.44 1.25 -10.73
CA ARG A 113 -8.11 0.48 -11.94
C ARG A 113 -6.85 -0.36 -11.78
N LEU A 114 -6.01 -0.09 -10.78
CA LEU A 114 -4.80 -0.86 -10.54
C LEU A 114 -5.12 -2.24 -9.95
N PRO A 115 -4.51 -3.32 -10.45
CA PRO A 115 -4.72 -4.67 -9.92
C PRO A 115 -4.43 -4.76 -8.42
N GLY A 116 -5.39 -5.32 -7.66
CA GLY A 116 -5.29 -5.45 -6.20
C GLY A 116 -5.64 -4.19 -5.42
N VAL A 117 -6.07 -3.12 -6.08
CA VAL A 117 -6.50 -1.87 -5.45
C VAL A 117 -8.03 -1.75 -5.54
N GLY A 118 -8.71 -1.98 -4.42
CA GLY A 118 -10.14 -1.65 -4.29
C GLY A 118 -10.35 -0.28 -3.64
N ARG A 119 -11.62 0.13 -3.50
CA ARG A 119 -12.00 1.41 -2.89
C ARG A 119 -11.32 1.71 -1.56
N LYS A 120 -11.23 0.73 -0.66
CA LYS A 120 -10.56 0.90 0.64
C LYS A 120 -9.08 1.23 0.44
N THR A 121 -8.38 0.46 -0.40
CA THR A 121 -6.96 0.65 -0.69
C THR A 121 -6.71 2.04 -1.29
N ALA A 122 -7.51 2.44 -2.28
CA ALA A 122 -7.41 3.76 -2.90
C ALA A 122 -7.59 4.89 -1.87
N ASN A 123 -8.59 4.81 -1.00
CA ASN A 123 -8.81 5.81 0.05
C ASN A 123 -7.66 5.87 1.07
N VAL A 124 -7.06 4.72 1.43
CA VAL A 124 -5.89 4.71 2.33
C VAL A 124 -4.71 5.43 1.69
N VAL A 125 -4.42 5.15 0.42
CA VAL A 125 -3.34 5.83 -0.30
C VAL A 125 -3.61 7.33 -0.37
N LEU A 126 -4.79 7.76 -0.82
CA LEU A 126 -5.13 9.19 -0.93
C LEU A 126 -5.15 9.95 0.39
N ASN A 127 -5.42 9.27 1.52
CA ASN A 127 -5.44 9.91 2.83
C ASN A 127 -4.06 10.02 3.47
N THR A 128 -3.12 9.15 3.08
CA THR A 128 -1.84 8.95 3.78
C THR A 128 -0.62 9.38 2.94
N ALA A 129 -0.73 9.35 1.61
CA ALA A 129 0.33 9.69 0.66
C ALA A 129 0.55 11.19 0.53
#